data_AF-A0A357V7F3-F1
#
_entry.id   AF-A0A357V7F3-F1
#
_cell.length_a   1.000
_cell.length_b   1.000
_cell.length_c   1.000
_cell.angle_alpha   90.00
_cell.angle_beta   90.00
_cell.angle_gamma   90.00
#
_symmetry.space_group_name_H-M   'P 1'
#
loop_
_entity.id
_entity.type
_entity.pdbx_description
1 polymer ?
#
loop_
_entity_poly.entity_id
_entity_poly.type
_entity_poly.pdbx_seq_one_letter_code
_entity_poly.pdbx_strand_id
1 'polypeptide(L)'
;MSDLILEVRDLVVDIPVATGMLHPVQSISFDVTRGETLCIVGESGCGKSLTSLAVMDLLPGTARRTASVLKLDDEDLQSAGERRMTDIRGNKMAMIFQEPMTSLN
;
A
#
# COMPACT_ATOMS: atom_id res chain seq x y z
N MET A 1 -22.49 -3.64 11.02
CA MET A 1 -21.04 -3.34 10.89
C MET A 1 -20.64 -3.73 9.50
N SER A 2 -19.83 -2.92 8.83
CA SER A 2 -19.29 -3.29 7.52
C SER A 2 -18.26 -4.41 7.72
N ASP A 3 -18.31 -5.45 6.89
CA ASP A 3 -17.28 -6.49 6.87
C ASP A 3 -16.03 -6.05 6.10
N LEU A 4 -16.03 -4.85 5.51
CA LEU A 4 -14.92 -4.27 4.78
C LEU A 4 -13.77 -3.93 5.73
N ILE A 5 -12.58 -4.51 5.46
CA ILE A 5 -11.37 -4.28 6.26
C ILE A 5 -10.43 -3.30 5.57
N LEU A 6 -10.21 -3.44 4.27
CA LEU A 6 -9.36 -2.56 3.50
C LEU A 6 -10.15 -2.03 2.31
N GLU A 7 -10.22 -0.71 2.19
CA GLU A 7 -10.80 -0.03 1.03
C GLU A 7 -9.72 0.79 0.33
N VAL A 8 -9.50 0.50 -0.95
CA VAL A 8 -8.56 1.22 -1.81
C VAL A 8 -9.29 1.72 -3.05
N ARG A 9 -9.21 3.03 -3.30
CA ARG A 9 -9.79 3.66 -4.49
C ARG A 9 -8.78 4.57 -5.16
N ASP A 10 -8.65 4.41 -6.47
CA ASP A 10 -7.82 5.23 -7.36
C ASP A 10 -6.38 5.38 -6.87
N LEU A 11 -5.80 4.28 -6.34
CA LEU A 11 -4.42 4.27 -5.85
C LEU A 11 -3.46 4.47 -7.03
N VAL A 12 -2.63 5.49 -6.92
CA VAL A 12 -1.55 5.82 -7.84
C VAL A 12 -0.23 5.85 -7.07
N VAL A 13 0.82 5.32 -7.70
CA VAL A 13 2.20 5.45 -7.22
C VAL A 13 3.01 6.09 -8.33
N ASP A 14 3.68 7.20 -8.00
CA ASP A 14 4.54 7.96 -8.89
C ASP A 14 5.98 7.93 -8.38
N ILE A 15 6.95 7.65 -9.24
CA ILE A 15 8.37 7.61 -8.87
C ILE A 15 9.17 8.50 -9.83
N PRO A 16 9.82 9.58 -9.34
CA PRO A 16 10.68 10.41 -10.17
C PRO A 16 11.94 9.63 -10.54
N VAL A 17 12.26 9.65 -11.82
CA VAL A 17 13.45 9.01 -12.41
C VAL A 17 14.18 10.02 -13.31
N ALA A 18 15.43 9.75 -13.68
CA ALA A 18 16.22 10.68 -14.49
C ALA A 18 15.57 11.04 -15.84
N THR A 19 14.75 10.13 -16.39
CA THR A 19 14.06 10.28 -17.68
C THR A 19 12.64 10.82 -17.57
N GLY A 20 12.16 11.17 -16.36
CA GLY A 20 10.80 11.69 -16.14
C GLY A 20 10.12 11.08 -14.92
N MET A 21 8.85 10.70 -15.08
CA MET A 21 8.04 10.07 -14.02
C MET A 21 7.70 8.65 -14.43
N LEU A 22 7.94 7.69 -13.54
CA LEU A 22 7.48 6.31 -13.69
C LEU A 22 6.14 6.16 -12.95
N HIS A 23 5.17 5.53 -13.62
CA HIS A 23 3.82 5.27 -13.09
C HIS A 23 3.58 3.76 -12.90
N PRO A 24 4.22 3.11 -11.92
CA PRO A 24 4.12 1.66 -11.72
C PRO A 24 2.74 1.19 -11.25
N VAL A 25 1.93 2.08 -10.65
CA VAL A 25 0.56 1.79 -10.22
C VAL A 25 -0.33 2.93 -10.69
N GLN A 26 -1.35 2.61 -11.50
CA GLN A 26 -2.20 3.60 -12.17
C GLN A 26 -3.67 3.38 -11.84
N SER A 27 -4.17 4.14 -10.86
CA SER A 27 -5.58 4.22 -10.46
C SER A 27 -6.24 2.87 -10.17
N ILE A 28 -5.59 2.04 -9.35
CA ILE A 28 -6.15 0.75 -8.98
C ILE A 28 -7.12 0.89 -7.81
N SER A 29 -8.21 0.12 -7.86
CA SER A 29 -9.26 0.11 -6.85
C SER A 29 -9.59 -1.33 -6.48
N PHE A 30 -9.60 -1.64 -5.19
CA PHE A 30 -9.96 -2.95 -4.68
C PHE A 30 -10.40 -2.87 -3.21
N ASP A 31 -11.06 -3.93 -2.76
CA ASP A 31 -11.56 -4.10 -1.41
C ASP A 31 -11.04 -5.42 -0.84
N VAL A 32 -10.88 -5.48 0.49
CA VAL A 32 -10.68 -6.74 1.20
C VAL A 32 -11.65 -6.79 2.36
N THR A 33 -12.49 -7.81 2.37
CA THR A 33 -13.44 -8.08 3.45
C THR A 33 -12.84 -8.98 4.53
N ARG A 34 -13.48 -9.05 5.69
CA ARG A 34 -13.01 -9.84 6.82
C ARG A 34 -12.99 -11.32 6.45
N GLY A 35 -11.81 -11.95 6.60
CA GLY A 35 -11.61 -13.36 6.26
C GLY A 35 -11.34 -13.63 4.78
N GLU A 36 -11.32 -12.59 3.95
CA GLU A 36 -10.95 -12.69 2.54
C GLU A 36 -9.42 -12.75 2.37
N THR A 37 -8.99 -13.46 1.33
CA THR A 37 -7.60 -13.44 0.86
C THR A 37 -7.59 -12.93 -0.57
N LEU A 38 -7.15 -11.68 -0.75
CA LEU A 38 -6.94 -11.08 -2.06
C LEU A 38 -5.53 -11.36 -2.56
N CYS A 39 -5.41 -11.83 -3.80
CA CYS A 39 -4.14 -12.10 -4.45
C CYS A 39 -3.90 -11.14 -5.62
N ILE A 40 -2.73 -10.48 -5.65
CA ILE A 40 -2.29 -9.65 -6.76
C ILE A 40 -1.27 -10.44 -7.58
N VAL A 41 -1.62 -10.74 -8.84
CA VAL A 41 -0.79 -11.52 -9.76
C VAL A 41 -0.41 -10.70 -11.00
N GLY A 42 0.72 -11.06 -11.62
CA GLY A 42 1.23 -10.34 -12.79
C GLY A 42 2.74 -10.52 -12.95
N GLU A 43 3.27 -10.07 -14.08
CA GLU A 43 4.70 -10.18 -14.44
C GLU A 43 5.63 -9.40 -13.50
N SER A 44 6.91 -9.72 -13.51
CA SER A 44 7.90 -8.94 -12.76
C SER A 44 7.87 -7.47 -13.18
N GLY A 45 7.91 -6.55 -12.20
CA GLY A 45 7.88 -5.11 -12.48
C GLY A 45 6.50 -4.48 -12.70
N CYS A 46 5.40 -5.25 -12.74
CA CYS A 46 4.06 -4.70 -13.00
C CYS A 46 3.40 -3.95 -11.80
N GLY A 47 4.18 -3.60 -10.76
CA GLY A 47 3.69 -2.82 -9.63
C GLY A 47 3.18 -3.58 -8.41
N LYS A 48 3.14 -4.93 -8.40
CA LYS A 48 2.58 -5.73 -7.27
C LYS A 48 3.15 -5.36 -5.90
N SER A 49 4.47 -5.39 -5.75
CA SER A 49 5.14 -5.07 -4.49
C SER A 49 4.95 -3.60 -4.12
N LEU A 50 4.96 -2.70 -5.12
CA LEU A 50 4.72 -1.27 -4.90
C LEU A 50 3.30 -0.99 -4.45
N THR A 51 2.29 -1.73 -4.91
CA THR A 51 0.92 -1.66 -4.40
C THR A 51 0.87 -2.00 -2.91
N SER A 52 1.48 -3.12 -2.50
CA SER A 52 1.50 -3.52 -1.08
C SER A 52 2.26 -2.50 -0.22
N LEU A 53 3.44 -2.05 -0.67
CA LEU A 53 4.23 -1.04 0.04
C LEU A 53 3.50 0.31 0.11
N ALA A 54 2.78 0.69 -0.95
CA ALA A 54 1.96 1.87 -0.95
C ALA A 54 0.88 1.77 0.11
N VAL A 55 0.10 0.70 0.20
CA VAL A 55 -0.90 0.54 1.28
C VAL A 55 -0.25 0.62 2.66
N MET A 56 0.92 0.00 2.84
CA MET A 56 1.66 -0.03 4.11
C MET A 56 2.33 1.29 4.52
N ASP A 57 2.33 2.31 3.64
CA ASP A 57 3.13 3.54 3.78
C ASP A 57 4.63 3.25 3.99
N LEU A 58 5.15 2.33 3.18
CA LEU A 58 6.55 1.87 3.19
C LEU A 58 7.23 2.06 1.81
N LEU A 59 6.71 2.98 1.00
CA LEU A 59 7.34 3.32 -0.27
C LEU A 59 8.72 3.94 -0.05
N PRO A 60 9.67 3.77 -0.99
CA PRO A 60 10.93 4.50 -0.97
C PRO A 60 10.67 6.01 -0.91
N GLY A 61 11.51 6.78 -0.23
CA GLY A 61 11.26 8.21 0.01
C GLY A 61 11.15 9.09 -1.25
N THR A 62 11.59 8.62 -2.41
CA THR A 62 11.38 9.30 -3.69
C THR A 62 10.00 9.06 -4.29
N ALA A 63 9.37 7.94 -3.96
CA ALA A 63 8.07 7.54 -4.48
C ALA A 63 6.94 8.25 -3.72
N ARG A 64 5.88 8.61 -4.45
CA ARG A 64 4.71 9.29 -3.90
C ARG A 64 3.47 8.43 -4.15
N ARG A 65 2.69 8.24 -3.09
CA ARG A 65 1.36 7.61 -3.14
C ARG A 65 0.28 8.68 -3.17
N THR A 66 -0.76 8.46 -3.96
CA THR A 66 -2.04 9.18 -3.86
C THR A 66 -3.21 8.21 -4.02
N ALA A 67 -4.33 8.47 -3.36
CA ALA A 67 -5.56 7.68 -3.50
C ALA A 67 -6.78 8.57 -3.21
N SER A 68 -7.93 8.28 -3.80
CA SER A 68 -9.18 8.96 -3.44
C SER A 68 -9.73 8.42 -2.11
N VAL A 69 -9.54 7.12 -1.84
CA VAL A 69 -9.83 6.47 -0.57
C VAL A 69 -8.73 5.47 -0.25
N LEU A 70 -8.24 5.49 1.00
CA LEU A 70 -7.36 4.47 1.52
C LEU A 70 -7.63 4.27 3.01
N LYS A 71 -8.43 3.25 3.35
CA LYS A 71 -8.90 3.02 4.72
C LYS A 71 -8.60 1.61 5.19
N LEU A 72 -8.22 1.48 6.45
CA LEU A 72 -8.11 0.20 7.16
C LEU A 72 -9.06 0.22 8.36
N ASP A 73 -10.07 -0.65 8.38
CA ASP A 73 -11.04 -0.77 9.48
C ASP A 73 -11.67 0.60 9.81
N ASP A 74 -12.24 1.24 8.78
CA ASP A 74 -12.81 2.60 8.76
C ASP A 74 -11.83 3.76 9.06
N GLU A 75 -10.55 3.47 9.31
CA GLU A 75 -9.53 4.48 9.61
C GLU A 75 -8.80 4.94 8.35
N ASP A 76 -8.81 6.24 8.07
CA ASP A 76 -8.14 6.84 6.90
C ASP A 76 -6.61 6.89 7.08
N LEU A 77 -5.91 6.07 6.30
CA LEU A 77 -4.45 5.95 6.34
C LEU A 77 -3.74 7.15 5.71
N GLN A 78 -4.40 7.95 4.87
CA GLN A 78 -3.77 9.13 4.25
C GLN A 78 -3.61 10.27 5.25
N SER A 79 -4.48 10.32 6.25
CA SER A 79 -4.47 11.33 7.31
C SER A 79 -3.61 10.92 8.52
N ALA A 80 -3.19 9.65 8.57
CA ALA A 80 -2.41 9.11 9.67
C ALA A 80 -0.97 9.65 9.60
N GLY A 81 -0.58 10.48 10.58
CA GLY A 81 0.81 10.87 10.76
C GLY A 81 1.69 9.69 11.17
N GLU A 82 3.01 9.86 11.07
CA GLU A 82 3.96 8.74 11.20
C GLU A 82 3.85 7.96 12.52
N ARG A 83 3.63 8.66 13.65
CA ARG A 83 3.40 7.99 14.95
C ARG A 83 2.19 7.06 14.88
N ARG A 84 1.11 7.50 14.23
CA ARG A 84 -0.11 6.70 14.10
C ARG A 84 0.08 5.55 13.12
N MET A 85 0.78 5.78 12.01
CA MET A 85 1.16 4.71 11.10
C MET A 85 2.02 3.64 11.78
N THR A 86 2.94 4.03 12.67
CA THR A 86 3.69 3.08 13.50
C THR A 86 2.81 2.28 14.45
N ASP A 87 1.80 2.91 15.07
CA ASP A 87 0.84 2.18 15.92
C ASP A 87 -0.04 1.21 15.11
N ILE A 88 -0.39 1.57 13.87
CA ILE A 88 -1.21 0.73 12.96
C ILE A 88 -0.39 -0.47 12.47
N ARG A 89 0.85 -0.23 12.03
CA ARG A 89 1.80 -1.27 11.63
C ARG A 89 2.14 -2.14 12.84
N GLY A 90 2.10 -3.46 12.69
CA GLY A 90 2.35 -4.43 13.76
C GLY A 90 1.13 -4.78 14.62
N ASN A 91 0.20 -3.84 14.87
CA ASN A 91 -1.01 -4.13 15.67
C ASN A 91 -2.24 -4.45 14.81
N LYS A 92 -2.46 -3.73 13.70
CA LYS A 92 -3.63 -3.89 12.83
C LYS A 92 -3.27 -4.45 11.45
N MET A 93 -2.08 -4.13 10.94
CA MET A 93 -1.58 -4.68 9.68
C MET A 93 -0.09 -4.98 9.80
N ALA A 94 0.36 -6.05 9.16
CA ALA A 94 1.75 -6.48 9.16
C ALA A 94 2.17 -6.93 7.76
N MET A 95 3.46 -6.84 7.48
CA MET A 95 4.02 -7.25 6.19
C MET A 95 5.13 -8.27 6.42
N ILE A 96 5.11 -9.31 5.60
CA ILE A 96 6.24 -10.22 5.41
C ILE A 96 6.85 -9.85 4.05
N PHE A 97 8.09 -9.40 4.05
CA PHE A 97 8.77 -8.93 2.84
C PHE A 97 9.22 -10.11 1.97
N GLN A 98 9.41 -9.86 0.67
CA GLN A 98 9.90 -10.88 -0.28
C GLN A 98 11.29 -11.42 0.10
N GLU A 99 12.18 -10.54 0.56
CA GLU A 99 13.49 -10.89 1.11
C GLU A 99 13.55 -10.50 2.60
N PRO A 100 12.96 -11.32 3.49
CA PRO A 100 12.73 -10.91 4.88
C PRO A 100 14.03 -10.71 5.66
N MET A 101 15.11 -11.41 5.28
CA MET A 101 16.41 -11.33 5.96
C MET A 101 17.14 -10.00 5.70
N THR A 102 16.90 -9.36 4.57
CA THR A 102 17.59 -8.12 4.16
C THR A 102 16.77 -6.87 4.45
N SER A 103 15.47 -7.01 4.69
CA SER A 103 14.50 -5.91 4.82
C SER A 103 14.43 -5.24 6.22
N LEU A 104 15.19 -5.74 7.21
CA LEU A 104 15.14 -5.29 8.61
C LEU A 104 16.44 -4.61 9.09
N ASN A 105 17.30 -4.14 8.17
CA ASN A 105 18.58 -3.49 8.50
C ASN A 105 18.54 -1.98 8.36
#